data_AF-A3X892-F1
#
_entry.id   AF-A3X892-F1
#
_cell.length_a   1.000
_cell.length_b   1.000
_cell.length_c   1.000
_cell.angle_alpha   90.00
_cell.angle_beta   90.00
_cell.angle_gamma   90.00
#
_symmetry.space_group_name_H-M   'P 1'
#
loop_
_entity.id
_entity.type
_entity.pdbx_description
1 polymer ?
#
loop_
_entity_poly.entity_id
_entity_poly.type
_entity_poly.pdbx_seq_one_letter_code
_entity_poly.pdbx_strand_id
1 'polypeptide(L)'
;MLRFVVGLWCVVLGAAGAAVAQPITYEVRGEMYEQVIIAYVNGVPVQAMVPETGISSKILEADFDGDGQIDLLHSWSGGGNCCAPSYAVLSLQGGRFVNATHPEFYAWGDPEVQRSPQGYRFVIETTEAGAGHTDLNGRFGAFVFAGGVLQQVESRVLDQMLPALAQLSVADYDRPGFDKGLPLKMQYDLDGTGRMDLFQCSWWERWGMLSCELQMSTGHRIAINTGCVRLGVLPSRSAGLPELVCGRETVLRYDPGSGSYQ
;
A
#
# COMPACT_ATOMS: atom_id res chain seq x y z
N MET A 1 62.54 -51.13 -44.82
CA MET A 1 62.34 -50.44 -43.53
C MET A 1 62.12 -48.96 -43.81
N LEU A 2 60.88 -48.48 -43.73
CA LEU A 2 60.56 -47.05 -43.78
C LEU A 2 59.39 -46.83 -42.81
N ARG A 3 59.66 -46.17 -41.68
CA ARG A 3 58.66 -45.85 -40.65
C ARG A 3 58.04 -44.49 -41.00
N PHE A 4 56.73 -44.47 -41.24
CA PHE A 4 55.95 -43.22 -41.26
C PHE A 4 55.58 -42.83 -39.82
N VAL A 5 55.97 -41.63 -39.42
CA VAL A 5 55.53 -41.00 -38.17
C VAL A 5 54.32 -40.13 -38.50
N VAL A 6 53.14 -40.52 -38.00
CA VAL A 6 51.91 -39.71 -38.07
C VAL A 6 51.92 -38.77 -36.86
N GLY A 7 52.10 -37.48 -37.10
CA GLY A 7 51.99 -36.44 -36.07
C GLY A 7 50.52 -36.15 -35.77
N LEU A 8 50.09 -36.53 -34.57
CA LEU A 8 48.76 -36.22 -34.04
C LEU A 8 48.76 -34.75 -33.55
N TRP A 9 48.12 -33.86 -34.31
CA TRP A 9 47.85 -32.50 -33.86
C TRP A 9 46.60 -32.51 -32.96
N CYS A 10 46.82 -32.42 -31.64
CA CYS A 10 45.74 -32.12 -30.69
C CYS A 10 45.32 -30.65 -30.86
N VAL A 11 44.16 -30.42 -31.48
CA VAL A 11 43.47 -29.14 -31.40
C VAL A 11 42.85 -29.05 -30.02
N VAL A 12 43.45 -28.25 -29.14
CA VAL A 12 42.83 -27.88 -27.86
C VAL A 12 41.75 -26.84 -28.17
N LEU A 13 40.50 -27.29 -28.28
CA LEU A 13 39.33 -26.41 -28.25
C LEU A 13 39.22 -25.86 -26.84
N GLY A 14 39.66 -24.61 -26.64
CA GLY A 14 39.39 -23.87 -25.43
C GLY A 14 37.87 -23.69 -25.28
N ALA A 15 37.30 -24.29 -24.24
CA ALA A 15 35.94 -23.99 -23.83
C ALA A 15 35.91 -22.53 -23.36
N ALA A 16 35.37 -21.63 -24.19
CA ALA A 16 34.96 -20.32 -23.73
C ALA A 16 33.86 -20.54 -22.69
N GLY A 17 34.20 -20.40 -21.41
CA GLY A 17 33.21 -20.39 -20.35
C GLY A 17 32.23 -19.26 -20.62
N ALA A 18 30.96 -19.59 -20.84
CA ALA A 18 29.91 -18.58 -20.86
C ALA A 18 29.96 -17.87 -19.51
N ALA A 19 30.26 -16.57 -19.51
CA ALA A 19 30.15 -15.75 -18.32
C ALA A 19 28.69 -15.83 -17.85
N VAL A 20 28.47 -16.35 -16.64
CA VAL A 20 27.14 -16.37 -16.04
C VAL A 20 26.71 -14.92 -15.89
N ALA A 21 25.65 -14.52 -16.58
CA ALA A 21 25.09 -13.18 -16.44
C ALA A 21 24.75 -12.94 -14.97
N GLN A 22 25.19 -11.82 -14.42
CA GLN A 22 24.86 -11.48 -13.04
C GLN A 22 23.40 -11.01 -13.00
N PRO A 23 22.62 -11.39 -11.97
CA PRO A 23 21.28 -10.88 -11.82
C PRO A 23 21.31 -9.35 -11.71
N ILE A 24 20.32 -8.68 -12.31
CA ILE A 24 20.14 -7.24 -12.16
C ILE A 24 19.83 -6.95 -10.68
N THR A 25 20.45 -5.91 -10.14
CA THR A 25 20.13 -5.37 -8.81
C THR A 25 19.83 -3.89 -8.90
N TYR A 26 19.11 -3.36 -7.91
CA TYR A 26 18.65 -1.97 -7.93
C TYR A 26 19.06 -1.19 -6.68
N GLU A 27 19.35 0.09 -6.88
CA GLU A 27 19.72 1.04 -5.82
C GLU A 27 18.96 2.35 -6.04
N VAL A 28 18.38 2.90 -4.96
CA VAL A 28 17.92 4.30 -4.95
C VAL A 28 19.10 5.16 -4.53
N ARG A 29 19.47 6.14 -5.36
CA ARG A 29 20.59 7.05 -5.11
C ARG A 29 20.16 8.49 -5.20
N GLY A 30 20.72 9.35 -4.35
CA GLY A 30 20.45 10.80 -4.34
C GLY A 30 19.76 11.25 -3.06
N GLU A 31 19.71 12.56 -2.88
CA GLU A 31 19.03 13.21 -1.75
C GLU A 31 17.53 13.35 -2.03
N MET A 32 16.76 13.70 -0.99
CA MET A 32 15.32 13.93 -1.09
C MET A 32 14.98 14.84 -2.29
N TYR A 33 14.08 14.38 -3.17
CA TYR A 33 13.67 15.03 -4.44
C TYR A 33 14.66 14.98 -5.62
N GLU A 34 15.86 14.43 -5.42
CA GLU A 34 16.86 14.20 -6.48
C GLU A 34 17.15 12.70 -6.66
N GLN A 35 16.29 11.85 -6.09
CA GLN A 35 16.48 10.40 -6.10
C GLN A 35 16.31 9.84 -7.51
N VAL A 36 17.19 8.91 -7.87
CA VAL A 36 17.15 8.13 -9.10
C VAL A 36 17.26 6.65 -8.77
N ILE A 37 16.66 5.80 -9.60
CA ILE A 37 16.86 4.35 -9.52
C ILE A 37 17.98 3.97 -10.48
N ILE A 38 19.05 3.42 -9.91
CA ILE A 38 20.17 2.83 -10.65
C ILE A 38 19.97 1.32 -10.69
N ALA A 39 20.06 0.73 -11.88
CA ALA A 39 20.10 -0.71 -12.06
C ALA A 39 21.53 -1.14 -12.43
N TYR A 40 21.99 -2.27 -11.90
CA TYR A 40 23.29 -2.84 -12.21
C TYR A 40 23.13 -3.99 -13.19
N VAL A 41 23.35 -3.74 -14.48
CA VAL A 41 23.26 -4.76 -15.53
C VAL A 41 24.64 -5.36 -15.73
N ASN A 42 24.83 -6.64 -15.34
CA ASN A 42 26.15 -7.28 -15.32
C ASN A 42 27.22 -6.46 -14.54
N GLY A 43 26.80 -5.86 -13.42
CA GLY A 43 27.65 -5.01 -12.59
C GLY A 43 27.88 -3.59 -13.14
N VAL A 44 27.37 -3.26 -14.33
CA VAL A 44 27.47 -1.91 -14.90
C VAL A 44 26.27 -1.07 -14.44
N PRO A 45 26.47 0.07 -13.76
CA PRO A 45 25.38 0.93 -13.34
C PRO A 45 24.76 1.64 -14.54
N VAL A 46 23.43 1.58 -14.63
CA VAL A 46 22.61 2.27 -15.61
C VAL A 46 21.51 3.02 -14.88
N GLN A 47 21.25 4.27 -15.25
CA GLN A 47 20.10 5.00 -14.75
C GLN A 47 18.83 4.38 -15.33
N ALA A 48 18.08 3.67 -14.49
CA ALA A 48 16.90 2.92 -14.90
C ALA A 48 15.62 3.76 -14.82
N MET A 49 15.52 4.66 -13.85
CA MET A 49 14.39 5.58 -13.71
C MET A 49 14.83 6.87 -13.01
N VAL A 50 14.25 7.98 -13.46
CA VAL A 50 14.21 9.25 -12.73
C VAL A 50 12.72 9.55 -12.45
N PRO A 51 12.28 9.65 -11.20
CA PRO A 51 10.91 10.07 -10.89
C PRO A 51 10.72 11.52 -11.35
N GLU A 52 9.55 11.83 -11.91
CA GLU A 52 9.23 13.20 -12.34
C GLU A 52 9.25 14.18 -11.16
N THR A 53 8.84 13.70 -9.99
CA THR A 53 8.95 14.38 -8.70
C THR A 53 9.09 13.34 -7.61
N GLY A 54 9.81 13.68 -6.53
CA GLY A 54 9.57 13.04 -5.24
C GLY A 54 10.64 12.09 -4.72
N ILE A 55 10.23 11.33 -3.72
CA ILE A 55 11.02 10.35 -2.98
C ILE A 55 10.66 8.98 -3.56
N SER A 56 11.67 8.27 -4.06
CA SER A 56 11.56 6.90 -4.56
C SER A 56 11.97 5.90 -3.48
N SER A 57 11.27 4.77 -3.43
CA SER A 57 11.55 3.68 -2.50
C SER A 57 11.57 2.35 -3.24
N LYS A 58 12.59 1.54 -2.95
CA LYS A 58 12.63 0.14 -3.36
C LYS A 58 11.78 -0.71 -2.41
N ILE A 59 10.94 -1.58 -2.97
CA ILE A 59 10.05 -2.45 -2.19
C ILE A 59 10.51 -3.90 -2.30
N LEU A 60 10.59 -4.45 -3.52
CA LEU A 60 10.95 -5.85 -3.74
C LEU A 60 11.64 -6.06 -5.09
N GLU A 61 12.70 -6.87 -5.08
CA GLU A 61 13.38 -7.36 -6.29
C GLU A 61 13.05 -8.84 -6.49
N ALA A 62 12.51 -9.19 -7.66
CA ALA A 62 12.26 -10.57 -8.05
C ALA A 62 12.04 -10.66 -9.57
N ASP A 63 12.13 -11.87 -10.11
CA ASP A 63 11.66 -12.18 -11.47
C ASP A 63 10.12 -12.30 -11.43
N PHE A 64 9.42 -11.21 -11.74
CA PHE A 64 7.96 -11.14 -11.56
C PHE A 64 7.19 -11.76 -12.73
N ASP A 65 7.72 -11.70 -13.95
CA ASP A 65 7.09 -12.27 -15.15
C ASP A 65 7.71 -13.59 -15.63
N GLY A 66 8.76 -14.08 -14.96
CA GLY A 66 9.37 -15.38 -15.21
C GLY A 66 10.31 -15.40 -16.42
N ASP A 67 10.81 -14.23 -16.85
CA ASP A 67 11.69 -14.11 -18.01
C ASP A 67 13.18 -14.40 -17.68
N GLY A 68 13.48 -14.64 -16.40
CA GLY A 68 14.82 -14.91 -15.89
C GLY A 68 15.65 -13.67 -15.55
N GLN A 69 15.09 -12.47 -15.75
CA GLN A 69 15.66 -11.20 -15.30
C GLN A 69 15.00 -10.75 -14.00
N ILE A 70 15.73 -9.99 -13.19
CA ILE A 70 15.18 -9.45 -11.95
C ILE A 70 14.53 -8.09 -12.24
N ASP A 71 13.26 -7.98 -11.89
CA ASP A 71 12.46 -6.76 -11.89
C ASP A 71 12.48 -6.09 -10.52
N LEU A 72 11.95 -4.86 -10.46
CA LEU A 72 11.83 -4.08 -9.25
C LEU A 72 10.39 -3.58 -9.06
N LEU A 73 9.76 -3.95 -7.95
CA LEU A 73 8.61 -3.25 -7.41
C LEU A 73 9.13 -2.06 -6.60
N HIS A 74 8.71 -0.86 -6.98
CA HIS A 74 9.10 0.39 -6.31
C HIS A 74 7.91 1.33 -6.19
N SER A 75 8.09 2.36 -5.37
CA SER A 75 7.16 3.47 -5.26
C SER A 75 7.86 4.80 -5.43
N TRP A 76 7.08 5.82 -5.77
CA TRP A 76 7.49 7.21 -5.67
C TRP A 76 6.35 8.08 -5.17
N SER A 77 6.68 9.13 -4.42
CA SER A 77 5.70 10.11 -3.95
C SER A 77 6.28 11.51 -3.96
N GLY A 78 5.44 12.51 -4.24
CA GLY A 78 5.84 13.93 -4.14
C GLY A 78 6.20 14.40 -2.72
N GLY A 79 6.08 13.51 -1.72
CA GLY A 79 6.27 13.83 -0.31
C GLY A 79 5.09 14.61 0.29
N GLY A 80 5.18 14.87 1.59
CA GLY A 80 4.10 15.50 2.35
C GLY A 80 2.86 14.62 2.45
N ASN A 81 1.73 15.23 2.85
CA ASN A 81 0.48 14.49 3.02
C ASN A 81 -0.49 14.65 1.85
N CYS A 82 -0.15 15.34 0.77
CA CYS A 82 -1.15 15.74 -0.24
C CYS A 82 -1.78 14.58 -1.01
N CYS A 83 -1.01 13.52 -1.22
CA CYS A 83 -1.16 12.65 -2.37
C CYS A 83 -0.65 11.25 -2.03
N ALA A 84 -1.35 10.22 -2.49
CA ALA A 84 -0.90 8.84 -2.34
C ALA A 84 0.43 8.61 -3.09
N PRO A 85 1.28 7.67 -2.64
CA PRO A 85 2.36 7.18 -3.47
C PRO A 85 1.83 6.49 -4.72
N SER A 86 2.63 6.54 -5.78
CA SER A 86 2.46 5.69 -6.96
C SER A 86 3.40 4.50 -6.86
N TYR A 87 2.95 3.34 -7.35
CA TYR A 87 3.72 2.10 -7.41
C TYR A 87 3.88 1.67 -8.87
N ALA A 88 4.98 0.98 -9.17
CA ALA A 88 5.21 0.41 -10.50
C ALA A 88 6.14 -0.80 -10.43
N VAL A 89 6.08 -1.62 -11.48
CA VAL A 89 7.10 -2.63 -11.76
C VAL A 89 8.06 -2.08 -12.81
N LEU A 90 9.32 -1.94 -12.44
CA LEU A 90 10.42 -1.55 -13.33
C LEU A 90 11.10 -2.82 -13.85
N SER A 91 11.17 -2.96 -15.17
CA SER A 91 11.69 -4.17 -15.83
C SER A 91 12.54 -3.82 -17.07
N LEU A 92 13.53 -4.66 -17.39
CA LEU A 92 14.38 -4.49 -18.58
C LEU A 92 13.75 -5.16 -19.80
N GLN A 93 13.09 -4.36 -20.64
CA GLN A 93 12.35 -4.83 -21.81
C GLN A 93 12.99 -4.32 -23.10
N GLY A 94 13.38 -5.23 -24.00
CA GLY A 94 13.94 -4.86 -25.30
C GLY A 94 15.17 -3.95 -25.21
N GLY A 95 15.98 -4.10 -24.16
CA GLY A 95 17.20 -3.31 -23.92
C GLY A 95 16.99 -1.96 -23.25
N ARG A 96 15.78 -1.64 -22.76
CA ARG A 96 15.48 -0.42 -22.00
C ARG A 96 14.68 -0.73 -20.75
N PHE A 97 14.87 0.06 -19.70
CA PHE A 97 14.03 -0.02 -18.52
C PHE A 97 12.66 0.61 -18.79
N VAL A 98 11.59 -0.09 -18.39
CA VAL A 98 10.20 0.32 -18.57
C VAL A 98 9.48 0.20 -17.23
N ASN A 99 8.76 1.25 -16.84
CA ASN A 99 7.82 1.21 -15.72
C ASN A 99 6.46 0.74 -16.22
N ALA A 100 6.03 -0.44 -15.78
CA ALA A 100 4.65 -0.85 -15.89
C ALA A 100 3.84 -0.24 -14.75
N THR A 101 2.85 0.57 -15.11
CA THR A 101 1.97 1.29 -14.19
C THR A 101 0.52 0.84 -14.38
N HIS A 102 -0.31 1.08 -13.36
CA HIS A 102 -1.76 0.89 -13.43
C HIS A 102 -2.45 1.96 -12.56
N PRO A 103 -3.65 2.46 -12.92
CA PRO A 103 -4.35 3.48 -12.11
C PRO A 103 -4.57 3.06 -10.64
N GLU A 104 -4.84 1.78 -10.39
CA GLU A 104 -5.00 1.26 -9.01
C GLU A 104 -3.68 1.28 -8.21
N PHE A 105 -2.51 1.37 -8.86
CA PHE A 105 -1.22 1.49 -8.17
C PHE A 105 -0.94 2.93 -7.69
N TYR A 106 -1.95 3.80 -7.67
CA TYR A 106 -1.93 5.06 -6.94
C TYR A 106 -2.77 4.88 -5.67
N ALA A 107 -2.13 4.50 -4.56
CA ALA A 107 -2.82 4.03 -3.36
C ALA A 107 -2.09 4.43 -2.07
N TRP A 108 -2.83 4.65 -0.99
CA TRP A 108 -2.24 5.00 0.32
C TRP A 108 -1.64 3.80 1.05
N GLY A 109 -2.05 2.59 0.69
CA GLY A 109 -1.49 1.34 1.23
C GLY A 109 -0.42 0.76 0.30
N ASP A 110 0.59 0.14 0.89
CA ASP A 110 1.59 -0.61 0.14
C ASP A 110 0.95 -1.83 -0.55
N PRO A 111 1.35 -2.16 -1.80
CA PRO A 111 0.97 -3.41 -2.44
C PRO A 111 1.38 -4.62 -1.60
N GLU A 112 0.42 -5.50 -1.30
CA GLU A 112 0.75 -6.81 -0.75
C GLU A 112 1.28 -7.70 -1.89
N VAL A 113 2.50 -8.23 -1.73
CA VAL A 113 3.08 -9.16 -2.69
C VAL A 113 2.84 -10.60 -2.25
N GLN A 114 1.98 -11.30 -2.99
CA GLN A 114 1.68 -12.71 -2.78
C GLN A 114 2.54 -13.57 -3.71
N ARG A 115 3.32 -14.49 -3.13
CA ARG A 115 4.12 -15.46 -3.88
C ARG A 115 3.45 -16.84 -3.87
N SER A 116 3.34 -17.44 -5.04
CA SER A 116 2.77 -18.78 -5.24
C SER A 116 3.62 -19.60 -6.22
N PRO A 117 3.39 -20.92 -6.36
CA PRO A 117 3.98 -21.70 -7.44
C PRO A 117 3.65 -21.18 -8.86
N GLN A 118 2.56 -20.44 -9.00
CA GLN A 118 2.14 -19.81 -10.26
C GLN A 118 2.84 -18.47 -10.54
N GLY A 119 3.69 -17.99 -9.63
CA GLY A 119 4.39 -16.72 -9.74
C GLY A 119 3.96 -15.70 -8.68
N TYR A 120 4.19 -14.43 -9.00
CA TYR A 120 3.89 -13.30 -8.13
C TYR A 120 2.55 -12.65 -8.47
N ARG A 121 1.89 -12.15 -7.44
CA ARG A 121 0.66 -11.38 -7.55
C ARG A 121 0.75 -10.17 -6.64
N PHE A 122 0.40 -9.00 -7.17
CA PHE A 122 0.33 -7.75 -6.43
C PHE A 122 -1.13 -7.50 -6.07
N VAL A 123 -1.41 -7.39 -4.78
CA VAL A 123 -2.74 -7.09 -4.27
C VAL A 123 -2.73 -5.63 -3.81
N ILE A 124 -3.69 -4.87 -4.36
CA ILE A 124 -3.92 -3.49 -4.00
C ILE A 124 -5.30 -3.36 -3.39
N GLU A 125 -5.35 -2.82 -2.17
CA GLU A 125 -6.59 -2.32 -1.59
C GLU A 125 -6.64 -0.80 -1.78
N THR A 126 -7.73 -0.34 -2.40
CA THR A 126 -8.02 1.09 -2.54
C THR A 126 -9.34 1.38 -1.85
N THR A 127 -9.39 2.50 -1.15
CA THR A 127 -10.64 3.11 -0.70
C THR A 127 -10.77 4.44 -1.40
N GLU A 128 -11.99 4.81 -1.80
CA GLU A 128 -12.25 6.16 -2.27
C GLU A 128 -12.17 7.11 -1.07
N ALA A 129 -10.98 7.64 -0.82
CA ALA A 129 -10.71 8.62 0.22
C ALA A 129 -10.36 9.98 -0.41
N GLY A 130 -10.64 11.08 0.29
CA GLY A 130 -10.40 12.43 -0.19
C GLY A 130 -11.67 13.26 -0.33
N ALA A 131 -11.50 14.50 -0.83
CA ALA A 131 -12.56 15.48 -0.86
C ALA A 131 -13.80 15.00 -1.65
N GLY A 132 -14.94 14.97 -0.98
CA GLY A 132 -16.23 14.61 -1.57
C GLY A 132 -16.55 13.12 -1.62
N HIS A 133 -15.64 12.23 -1.19
CA HIS A 133 -15.87 10.78 -1.22
C HIS A 133 -16.40 10.27 0.12
N THR A 134 -17.55 9.60 0.09
CA THR A 134 -18.24 9.04 1.26
C THR A 134 -18.47 7.54 1.13
N ASP A 135 -17.99 6.92 0.06
CA ASP A 135 -18.09 5.48 -0.13
C ASP A 135 -17.26 4.75 0.93
N LEU A 136 -17.90 3.79 1.59
CA LEU A 136 -17.26 2.97 2.61
C LEU A 136 -16.71 1.66 2.03
N ASN A 137 -17.01 1.37 0.76
CA ASN A 137 -16.52 0.20 0.08
C ASN A 137 -15.04 0.36 -0.25
N GLY A 138 -14.26 -0.61 0.18
CA GLY A 138 -12.94 -0.88 -0.35
C GLY A 138 -13.05 -1.60 -1.68
N ARG A 139 -12.08 -1.38 -2.55
CA ARG A 139 -11.88 -2.10 -3.79
C ARG A 139 -10.60 -2.87 -3.67
N PHE A 140 -10.71 -4.15 -3.98
CA PHE A 140 -9.59 -5.06 -4.08
C PHE A 140 -9.29 -5.25 -5.56
N GLY A 141 -8.05 -4.98 -5.95
CA GLY A 141 -7.51 -5.34 -7.25
C GLY A 141 -6.33 -6.26 -7.08
N ALA A 142 -6.22 -7.26 -7.94
CA ALA A 142 -5.01 -8.04 -7.98
C ALA A 142 -4.46 -8.19 -9.38
N PHE A 143 -3.14 -8.15 -9.44
CA PHE A 143 -2.40 -7.96 -10.67
C PHE A 143 -1.28 -8.97 -10.78
N VAL A 144 -1.03 -9.41 -12.00
CA VAL A 144 0.20 -10.12 -12.36
C VAL A 144 1.00 -9.23 -13.30
N PHE A 145 2.32 -9.30 -13.21
CA PHE A 145 3.20 -8.71 -14.21
C PHE A 145 3.47 -9.78 -15.27
N ALA A 146 3.03 -9.55 -16.50
CA ALA A 146 3.15 -10.52 -17.58
C ALA A 146 3.26 -9.81 -18.93
N GLY A 147 4.29 -10.17 -19.70
CA GLY A 147 4.54 -9.56 -21.00
C GLY A 147 4.86 -8.07 -20.90
N GLY A 148 5.57 -7.66 -19.85
CA GLY A 148 5.98 -6.29 -19.64
C GLY A 148 4.90 -5.33 -19.16
N VAL A 149 3.70 -5.81 -18.81
CA VAL A 149 2.57 -4.99 -18.34
C VAL A 149 1.93 -5.57 -17.08
N LEU A 150 1.32 -4.69 -16.27
CA LEU A 150 0.46 -5.09 -15.15
C LEU A 150 -0.93 -5.46 -15.68
N GLN A 151 -1.33 -6.71 -15.47
CA GLN A 151 -2.63 -7.23 -15.89
C GLN A 151 -3.50 -7.48 -14.67
N GLN A 152 -4.67 -6.84 -14.60
CA GLN A 152 -5.65 -7.11 -13.55
C GLN A 152 -6.26 -8.50 -13.76
N VAL A 153 -6.05 -9.40 -12.82
CA VAL A 153 -6.56 -10.77 -12.84
C VAL A 153 -7.74 -10.97 -11.89
N GLU A 154 -7.91 -10.06 -10.93
CA GLU A 154 -9.07 -10.05 -10.05
C GLU A 154 -9.45 -8.61 -9.70
N SER A 155 -10.76 -8.36 -9.61
CA SER A 155 -11.33 -7.15 -9.05
C SER A 155 -12.53 -7.53 -8.20
N ARG A 156 -12.60 -7.03 -6.96
CA ARG A 156 -13.71 -7.24 -6.04
C ARG A 156 -14.04 -5.94 -5.34
N VAL A 157 -15.34 -5.73 -5.15
CA VAL A 157 -15.79 -4.80 -4.11
C VAL A 157 -15.71 -5.56 -2.80
N LEU A 158 -14.98 -5.02 -1.86
CA LEU A 158 -15.02 -5.46 -0.50
C LEU A 158 -16.20 -4.70 0.13
N ASP A 159 -17.19 -5.38 0.69
CA ASP A 159 -18.37 -4.76 1.35
C ASP A 159 -18.56 -5.24 2.80
N GLN A 160 -17.80 -6.27 3.21
CA GLN A 160 -17.81 -6.80 4.56
C GLN A 160 -17.25 -5.80 5.57
N MET A 161 -17.99 -5.57 6.64
CA MET A 161 -17.60 -4.69 7.73
C MET A 161 -17.68 -5.44 9.05
N LEU A 162 -16.69 -5.23 9.92
CA LEU A 162 -16.75 -5.71 11.30
C LEU A 162 -17.98 -5.09 11.98
N PRO A 163 -18.95 -5.88 12.48
CA PRO A 163 -20.17 -5.34 13.07
C PRO A 163 -19.89 -4.48 14.30
N ALA A 164 -20.57 -3.33 14.41
CA ALA A 164 -20.48 -2.43 15.54
C ALA A 164 -21.82 -2.33 16.27
N LEU A 165 -21.77 -2.13 17.59
CA LEU A 165 -22.95 -1.95 18.44
C LEU A 165 -23.62 -0.59 18.20
N ALA A 166 -22.81 0.43 17.91
CA ALA A 166 -23.21 1.76 17.49
C ALA A 166 -22.11 2.32 16.58
N GLN A 167 -22.45 3.12 15.58
CA GLN A 167 -21.46 3.67 14.66
C GLN A 167 -21.88 5.01 14.04
N LEU A 168 -20.86 5.75 13.61
CA LEU A 168 -20.95 6.89 12.72
C LEU A 168 -20.07 6.64 11.51
N SER A 169 -20.49 7.12 10.35
CA SER A 169 -19.75 7.00 9.11
C SER A 169 -19.89 8.24 8.25
N VAL A 170 -18.94 8.43 7.35
CA VAL A 170 -18.97 9.56 6.41
C VAL A 170 -20.17 9.50 5.46
N ALA A 171 -20.67 8.30 5.17
CA ALA A 171 -21.91 8.11 4.40
C ALA A 171 -23.15 8.73 5.09
N ASP A 172 -23.11 8.92 6.41
CA ASP A 172 -24.21 9.56 7.15
C ASP A 172 -24.38 11.05 6.77
N TYR A 173 -23.35 11.68 6.19
CA TYR A 173 -23.42 13.04 5.66
C TYR A 173 -24.21 13.14 4.35
N ASP A 174 -24.47 12.03 3.66
CA ASP A 174 -25.26 12.01 2.42
C ASP A 174 -26.75 11.79 2.65
N ARG A 175 -27.16 11.68 3.92
CA ARG A 175 -28.57 11.61 4.28
C ARG A 175 -29.30 12.86 3.76
N PRO A 176 -30.42 12.71 3.04
CA PRO A 176 -31.15 13.85 2.50
C PRO A 176 -31.49 14.90 3.56
N GLY A 177 -31.09 16.15 3.31
CA GLY A 177 -31.37 17.28 4.20
C GLY A 177 -30.43 17.42 5.39
N PHE A 178 -29.36 16.63 5.48
CA PHE A 178 -28.32 16.81 6.50
C PHE A 178 -27.34 17.92 6.10
N ASP A 179 -27.05 18.84 7.02
CA ASP A 179 -26.06 19.90 6.82
C ASP A 179 -24.65 19.36 7.13
N LYS A 180 -23.79 19.27 6.10
CA LYS A 180 -22.40 18.80 6.25
C LYS A 180 -21.54 19.69 7.15
N GLY A 181 -21.98 20.90 7.48
CA GLY A 181 -21.35 21.77 8.48
C GLY A 181 -21.65 21.39 9.93
N LEU A 182 -22.61 20.49 10.17
CA LEU A 182 -22.95 20.01 11.52
C LEU A 182 -22.29 18.67 11.82
N PRO A 183 -21.83 18.45 13.06
CA PRO A 183 -21.21 17.19 13.42
C PRO A 183 -22.26 16.07 13.55
N LEU A 184 -21.88 14.88 13.11
CA LEU A 184 -22.57 13.64 13.44
C LEU A 184 -22.44 13.35 14.94
N LYS A 185 -23.49 12.78 15.53
CA LYS A 185 -23.53 12.47 16.96
C LYS A 185 -24.08 11.07 17.20
N MET A 186 -23.44 10.34 18.10
CA MET A 186 -23.99 9.12 18.69
C MET A 186 -23.70 9.09 20.19
N GLN A 187 -24.51 8.36 20.94
CA GLN A 187 -24.36 8.21 22.38
C GLN A 187 -24.17 6.73 22.72
N TYR A 188 -23.24 6.44 23.63
CA TYR A 188 -22.97 5.09 24.10
C TYR A 188 -22.37 5.13 25.52
N ASP A 189 -22.73 4.20 26.39
CA ASP A 189 -22.13 4.05 27.73
C ASP A 189 -20.81 3.26 27.63
N LEU A 190 -19.69 3.98 27.54
CA LEU A 190 -18.38 3.37 27.33
C LEU A 190 -17.82 2.81 28.63
N ASP A 191 -17.94 3.54 29.74
CA ASP A 191 -17.38 3.13 31.01
C ASP A 191 -18.28 2.18 31.82
N GLY A 192 -19.49 1.89 31.33
CA GLY A 192 -20.43 0.96 31.95
C GLY A 192 -21.10 1.54 33.19
N THR A 193 -21.11 2.86 33.35
CA THR A 193 -21.69 3.55 34.51
C THR A 193 -23.21 3.74 34.40
N GLY A 194 -23.80 3.37 33.26
CA GLY A 194 -25.20 3.63 32.93
C GLY A 194 -25.46 5.08 32.48
N ARG A 195 -24.42 5.91 32.40
CA ARG A 195 -24.49 7.28 31.85
C ARG A 195 -23.95 7.26 30.43
N MET A 196 -24.65 7.93 29.52
CA MET A 196 -24.23 7.98 28.13
C MET A 196 -23.07 8.95 27.93
N ASP A 197 -22.06 8.51 27.19
CA ASP A 197 -21.00 9.34 26.65
C ASP A 197 -21.37 9.79 25.23
N LEU A 198 -20.81 10.91 24.77
CA LEU A 198 -21.13 11.51 23.48
C LEU A 198 -19.95 11.39 22.52
N PHE A 199 -20.16 10.69 21.40
CA PHE A 199 -19.32 10.83 20.23
C PHE A 199 -19.83 11.99 19.38
N GLN A 200 -18.94 12.90 19.03
CA GLN A 200 -19.20 13.98 18.09
C GLN A 200 -18.15 13.98 16.99
N CYS A 201 -18.57 13.73 15.75
CA CYS A 201 -17.67 13.59 14.61
C CYS A 201 -17.99 14.62 13.53
N SER A 202 -17.02 15.47 13.21
CA SER A 202 -17.10 16.43 12.11
C SER A 202 -16.50 15.87 10.82
N TRP A 203 -16.96 16.39 9.68
CA TRP A 203 -16.42 16.06 8.36
C TRP A 203 -15.12 16.81 8.12
N TRP A 204 -14.02 16.08 7.89
CA TRP A 204 -12.78 16.68 7.42
C TRP A 204 -12.75 16.67 5.90
N GLU A 205 -13.28 17.74 5.30
CA GLU A 205 -13.51 17.85 3.86
C GLU A 205 -12.27 17.53 3.02
N ARG A 206 -11.08 17.99 3.43
CA ARG A 206 -9.84 17.73 2.68
C ARG A 206 -9.56 16.24 2.48
N TRP A 207 -9.83 15.41 3.50
CA TRP A 207 -9.49 14.00 3.48
C TRP A 207 -10.67 13.07 3.32
N GLY A 208 -11.89 13.60 3.39
CA GLY A 208 -13.10 12.79 3.37
C GLY A 208 -13.21 11.85 4.58
N MET A 209 -12.70 12.28 5.73
CA MET A 209 -12.59 11.45 6.94
C MET A 209 -13.36 12.07 8.11
N LEU A 210 -13.66 11.27 9.12
CA LEU A 210 -14.19 11.76 10.39
C LEU A 210 -13.05 12.31 11.25
N SER A 211 -13.29 13.47 11.86
CA SER A 211 -12.55 13.96 13.02
C SER A 211 -13.49 13.95 14.21
N CYS A 212 -13.22 13.07 15.18
CA CYS A 212 -14.13 12.79 16.27
C CYS A 212 -13.57 13.27 17.61
N GLU A 213 -14.46 13.71 18.49
CA GLU A 213 -14.21 13.88 19.92
C GLU A 213 -15.20 13.00 20.67
N LEU A 214 -14.67 12.24 21.63
CA LEU A 214 -15.45 11.53 22.63
C LEU A 214 -15.51 12.38 23.90
N GLN A 215 -16.70 12.75 24.32
CA GLN A 215 -16.97 13.41 25.58
C GLN A 215 -17.56 12.41 26.57
N MET A 216 -16.75 12.02 27.55
CA MET A 216 -17.17 11.17 28.65
C MET A 216 -18.16 11.91 29.55
N SER A 217 -19.11 11.19 30.15
CA SER A 217 -20.07 11.70 31.12
C SER A 217 -19.39 12.26 32.39
N THR A 218 -18.16 11.82 32.66
CA THR A 218 -17.26 12.34 33.71
C THR A 218 -16.66 13.72 33.37
N GLY A 219 -16.84 14.20 32.14
CA GLY A 219 -16.29 15.47 31.65
C GLY A 219 -14.94 15.34 30.94
N HIS A 220 -14.31 14.15 30.98
CA HIS A 220 -13.09 13.88 30.22
C HIS A 220 -13.35 13.86 28.71
N ARG A 221 -12.38 14.29 27.91
CA ARG A 221 -12.49 14.36 26.45
C ARG A 221 -11.33 13.64 25.80
N ILE A 222 -11.63 12.80 24.80
CA ILE A 222 -10.65 12.01 24.05
C ILE A 222 -10.81 12.37 22.58
N ALA A 223 -9.77 12.92 21.97
CA ALA A 223 -9.74 13.18 20.54
C ALA A 223 -9.46 11.87 19.77
N ILE A 224 -10.21 11.64 18.70
CA ILE A 224 -10.07 10.48 17.82
C ILE A 224 -9.88 11.02 16.40
N ASN A 225 -8.61 11.24 16.03
CA ASN A 225 -8.20 11.81 14.75
C ASN A 225 -7.36 10.81 13.95
N THR A 226 -7.83 9.57 13.89
CA THR A 226 -7.17 8.43 13.23
C THR A 226 -7.43 8.37 11.72
N GLY A 227 -8.17 9.33 11.16
CA GLY A 227 -8.46 9.36 9.72
C GLY A 227 -9.52 8.34 9.27
N CYS A 228 -10.40 7.91 10.18
CA CYS A 228 -11.40 6.90 9.86
C CYS A 228 -12.55 7.48 9.03
N VAL A 229 -12.98 6.76 8.00
CA VAL A 229 -14.25 7.01 7.29
C VAL A 229 -15.47 6.44 8.02
N ARG A 230 -15.23 5.55 8.98
CA ARG A 230 -16.26 4.95 9.85
C ARG A 230 -15.66 4.73 11.23
N LEU A 231 -16.41 5.08 12.27
CA LEU A 231 -16.06 4.79 13.65
C LEU A 231 -17.21 4.04 14.31
N GLY A 232 -16.94 2.86 14.86
CA GLY A 232 -17.95 2.04 15.52
C GLY A 232 -17.48 1.52 16.87
N VAL A 233 -18.41 1.31 17.80
CA VAL A 233 -18.15 0.71 19.12
C VAL A 233 -18.24 -0.81 19.02
N LEU A 234 -17.20 -1.50 19.49
CA LEU A 234 -17.15 -2.96 19.53
C LEU A 234 -17.58 -3.51 20.90
N PRO A 235 -18.03 -4.78 20.98
CA PRO A 235 -18.33 -5.43 22.26
C PRO A 235 -17.07 -5.75 23.08
N SER A 236 -15.92 -5.90 22.42
CA SER A 236 -14.62 -6.10 23.07
C SER A 236 -14.16 -4.85 23.80
N ARG A 237 -13.30 -5.02 24.80
CA ARG A 237 -12.81 -3.94 25.66
C ARG A 237 -11.30 -4.02 25.84
N SER A 238 -10.67 -2.86 25.90
CA SER A 238 -9.25 -2.66 26.22
C SER A 238 -9.13 -1.59 27.30
N ALA A 239 -8.38 -1.88 28.38
CA ALA A 239 -8.16 -0.94 29.48
C ALA A 239 -9.47 -0.33 30.06
N GLY A 240 -10.53 -1.13 30.13
CA GLY A 240 -11.83 -0.73 30.70
C GLY A 240 -12.78 -0.04 29.71
N LEU A 241 -12.31 0.48 28.58
CA LEU A 241 -13.14 1.09 27.54
C LEU A 241 -13.39 0.12 26.37
N PRO A 242 -14.50 0.25 25.63
CA PRO A 242 -14.74 -0.51 24.40
C PRO A 242 -13.65 -0.25 23.37
N GLU A 243 -13.25 -1.31 22.66
CA GLU A 243 -12.48 -1.14 21.44
C GLU A 243 -13.35 -0.47 20.36
N LEU A 244 -12.73 0.24 19.43
CA LEU A 244 -13.43 0.89 18.33
C LEU A 244 -13.03 0.25 17.01
N VAL A 245 -13.96 0.12 16.07
CA VAL A 245 -13.62 -0.17 14.67
C VAL A 245 -13.45 1.14 13.91
N CYS A 246 -12.32 1.25 13.21
CA CYS A 246 -11.99 2.28 12.25
C CYS A 246 -12.13 1.72 10.83
N GLY A 247 -12.93 2.36 9.98
CA GLY A 247 -13.19 1.86 8.64
C GLY A 247 -13.93 0.53 8.69
N ARG A 248 -13.33 -0.50 8.10
CA ARG A 248 -13.98 -1.80 7.88
C ARG A 248 -13.65 -2.81 8.96
N GLU A 249 -12.36 -3.02 9.24
CA GLU A 249 -11.88 -4.04 10.18
C GLU A 249 -10.77 -3.58 11.13
N THR A 250 -10.19 -2.39 10.95
CA THR A 250 -9.13 -1.91 11.84
C THR A 250 -9.69 -1.69 13.25
N VAL A 251 -9.10 -2.35 14.25
CA VAL A 251 -9.50 -2.22 15.65
C VAL A 251 -8.58 -1.26 16.36
N LEU A 252 -9.13 -0.14 16.82
CA LEU A 252 -8.46 0.83 17.68
C LEU A 252 -8.66 0.46 19.15
N ARG A 253 -7.58 0.52 19.91
CA ARG A 253 -7.57 0.21 21.35
C ARG A 253 -7.23 1.45 22.15
N TYR A 254 -7.91 1.62 23.28
CA TYR A 254 -7.58 2.71 24.20
C TYR A 254 -6.27 2.40 24.93
N ASP A 255 -5.31 3.30 24.79
CA ASP A 255 -4.06 3.28 25.53
C ASP A 255 -4.09 4.32 26.67
N PRO A 256 -4.14 3.90 27.95
CA PRO A 256 -4.11 4.80 29.09
C PRO A 256 -2.82 5.61 29.20
N GLY A 257 -1.71 5.13 28.63
CA GLY A 257 -0.42 5.82 28.68
C GLY A 257 -0.42 7.09 27.83
N SER A 258 -0.99 7.02 26.63
CA SER A 258 -1.18 8.17 25.75
C SER A 258 -2.51 8.92 25.97
N GLY A 259 -3.50 8.29 26.62
CA GLY A 259 -4.84 8.84 26.78
C GLY A 259 -5.62 8.91 25.47
N SER A 260 -5.34 8.00 24.52
CA SER A 260 -5.89 8.03 23.17
C SER A 260 -6.18 6.64 22.62
N TYR A 261 -6.99 6.57 21.56
CA TYR A 261 -7.19 5.35 20.77
C TYR A 261 -6.11 5.24 19.70
N GLN A 262 -5.51 4.05 19.57
CA GLN A 262 -4.46 3.71 18.59
C GLN A 262 -4.78 2.44 17.83
#